data_AF-A0AAN8FME6-F1
#
_entry.id   AF-A0AAN8FME6-F1
#
_cell.length_a   1.000
_cell.length_b   1.000
_cell.length_c   1.000
_cell.angle_alpha   90.00
_cell.angle_beta   90.00
_cell.angle_gamma   90.00
#
_symmetry.space_group_name_H-M   'P 1'
#
loop_
_entity.id
_entity.type
_entity.pdbx_description
1 polymer ?
#
loop_
_entity_poly.entity_id
_entity_poly.type
_entity_poly.pdbx_seq_one_letter_code
_entity_poly.pdbx_strand_id
1 'polypeptide(L)'
;MQKEFCRKDDVETWIYQQVELTVGRVPWKEVQDRKQVGEWKQKCRYPPGINEMFAPPCPPEFHQILQLVDSYKYYDQPNYQQIYSLMRQALQNCGQPEFPYDWEK
;
A
#
# COMPACT_ATOMS: atom_id res chain seq x y z
N MET A 1 -14.22 -22.88 -3.54
CA MET A 1 -14.11 -22.47 -2.12
C MET A 1 -13.68 -21.02 -2.11
N GLN A 2 -14.46 -20.12 -1.51
CA GLN A 2 -14.14 -18.70 -1.47
C GLN A 2 -12.99 -18.49 -0.46
N LYS A 3 -11.93 -17.78 -0.85
CA LYS A 3 -10.84 -17.44 0.07
C LYS A 3 -11.40 -16.48 1.13
N GLU A 4 -11.19 -16.80 2.40
CA GLU A 4 -11.51 -15.90 3.51
C GLU A 4 -10.45 -14.80 3.62
N PHE A 5 -10.87 -13.60 4.01
CA PHE A 5 -9.98 -12.47 4.28
C PHE A 5 -9.47 -12.52 5.72
N CYS A 6 -8.26 -12.01 5.92
CA CYS A 6 -7.60 -11.93 7.21
C CYS A 6 -6.95 -10.56 7.42
N ARG A 7 -6.37 -10.34 8.60
CA ARG A 7 -5.78 -9.06 9.03
C ARG A 7 -4.80 -8.44 8.04
N LYS A 8 -4.02 -9.25 7.31
CA LYS A 8 -3.07 -8.73 6.33
C LYS A 8 -3.75 -8.16 5.08
N ASP A 9 -4.91 -8.69 4.71
CA ASP A 9 -5.68 -8.22 3.54
C ASP A 9 -6.24 -6.80 3.80
N ASP A 10 -6.54 -6.47 5.06
CA ASP A 10 -6.90 -5.10 5.49
C ASP A 10 -5.70 -4.14 5.32
N VAL A 11 -4.50 -4.55 5.78
CA VAL A 11 -3.27 -3.75 5.63
C VAL A 11 -2.90 -3.58 4.16
N GLU A 12 -3.08 -4.63 3.35
CA GLU A 12 -2.88 -4.57 1.89
C GLU A 12 -3.80 -3.53 1.24
N THR A 13 -5.08 -3.52 1.63
CA THR A 13 -6.04 -2.55 1.10
C THR A 13 -5.69 -1.13 1.56
N TRP A 14 -5.27 -0.98 2.81
CA TRP A 14 -4.85 0.30 3.37
C TRP A 14 -3.64 0.90 2.64
N ILE A 15 -2.63 0.09 2.28
CA ILE A 15 -1.48 0.62 1.53
C ILE A 15 -1.87 1.07 0.12
N TYR A 16 -2.83 0.40 -0.52
CA TYR A 16 -3.39 0.86 -1.80
C TYR A 16 -4.11 2.20 -1.68
N GLN A 17 -4.82 2.44 -0.57
CA GLN A 17 -5.41 3.76 -0.28
C GLN A 17 -4.34 4.83 -0.09
N GLN A 18 -3.22 4.51 0.58
CA GLN A 18 -2.12 5.49 0.75
C GLN A 18 -1.51 5.87 -0.59
N VAL A 19 -1.34 4.91 -1.51
CA VAL A 19 -0.91 5.20 -2.88
C VAL A 19 -1.94 6.10 -3.57
N GLU A 20 -3.23 5.77 -3.51
CA GLU A 20 -4.27 6.60 -4.14
C GLU A 20 -4.33 8.03 -3.57
N LEU A 21 -4.15 8.22 -2.25
CA LEU A 21 -4.07 9.56 -1.65
C LEU A 21 -2.82 10.33 -2.12
N THR A 22 -1.72 9.62 -2.41
CA THR A 22 -0.44 10.23 -2.78
C THR A 22 -0.35 10.58 -4.27
N VAL A 23 -0.85 9.70 -5.16
CA VAL A 23 -0.74 9.85 -6.63
C VAL A 23 -2.09 9.98 -7.34
N GLY A 24 -3.20 9.90 -6.61
CA GLY A 24 -4.57 10.03 -7.15
C GLY A 24 -5.16 8.78 -7.80
N ARG A 25 -4.37 7.69 -7.93
CA ARG A 25 -4.82 6.44 -8.57
C ARG A 25 -3.98 5.22 -8.19
N VAL A 26 -4.58 4.05 -8.33
CA VAL A 26 -3.88 2.76 -8.46
C VAL A 26 -3.97 2.26 -9.92
N PRO A 27 -3.11 1.31 -10.35
CA PRO A 27 -3.08 0.83 -11.74
C PRO A 27 -4.41 0.25 -12.24
N TRP A 28 -5.21 -0.34 -11.34
CA TRP A 28 -6.49 -0.98 -11.63
C TRP A 28 -7.72 -0.11 -11.34
N LYS A 29 -7.58 1.21 -11.20
CA LYS A 29 -8.68 2.13 -10.84
C LYS A 29 -9.94 1.96 -11.71
N GLU A 30 -9.75 1.79 -13.02
CA GLU A 30 -10.85 1.68 -14.00
C GLU A 30 -11.31 0.23 -14.26
N VAL A 31 -10.75 -0.75 -13.54
CA VAL A 31 -11.01 -2.18 -13.78
C VAL A 31 -12.16 -2.65 -12.89
N GLN A 32 -13.30 -2.99 -13.50
CA GLN A 32 -14.48 -3.47 -12.76
C GLN A 32 -14.41 -4.98 -12.46
N ASP A 33 -13.74 -5.75 -13.31
CA ASP A 33 -13.66 -7.20 -13.16
C ASP A 33 -12.70 -7.59 -12.01
N ARG A 34 -13.23 -8.29 -11.00
CA ARG A 34 -12.47 -8.68 -9.81
C ARG A 34 -11.27 -9.57 -10.11
N LYS A 35 -11.36 -10.42 -11.14
CA LYS A 35 -10.26 -11.32 -11.51
C LYS A 35 -9.13 -10.51 -12.13
N GLN A 36 -9.43 -9.59 -13.04
CA GLN A 36 -8.45 -8.67 -13.61
C GLN A 36 -7.79 -7.78 -12.55
N VAL A 37 -8.56 -7.28 -11.56
CA VAL A 37 -7.96 -6.57 -10.41
C VAL A 37 -6.95 -7.44 -9.68
N GLY A 38 -7.25 -8.73 -9.47
CA GLY A 38 -6.30 -9.69 -8.89
C GLY A 38 -5.04 -9.86 -9.73
N GLU A 39 -5.17 -9.95 -11.06
CA GLU A 39 -4.04 -10.05 -11.98
C GLU A 39 -3.16 -8.78 -11.94
N TRP A 40 -3.78 -7.60 -11.87
CA TRP A 40 -3.07 -6.34 -11.69
C TRP A 40 -2.30 -6.27 -10.37
N LYS A 41 -2.94 -6.64 -9.25
CA LYS A 41 -2.28 -6.71 -7.94
C LYS A 41 -1.06 -7.64 -7.98
N GLN A 42 -1.17 -8.80 -8.64
CA GLN A 42 -0.07 -9.74 -8.80
C GLN A 42 1.07 -9.18 -9.66
N LYS A 43 0.75 -8.46 -10.75
CA LYS A 43 1.75 -7.77 -11.58
C LYS A 43 2.53 -6.73 -10.78
N CYS A 44 1.88 -6.04 -9.85
CA CYS A 44 2.51 -5.05 -8.97
C CYS A 44 3.40 -5.67 -7.88
N ARG A 45 3.58 -6.98 -7.83
CA ARG A 45 4.57 -7.64 -6.95
C ARG A 45 5.97 -7.71 -7.55
N TYR A 46 6.12 -7.45 -8.84
CA TYR A 46 7.40 -7.59 -9.55
C TYR A 46 7.67 -6.37 -10.44
N PRO A 47 8.94 -6.06 -10.76
CA PRO A 47 9.26 -5.08 -11.79
C PRO A 47 8.69 -5.47 -13.17
N PRO A 48 8.23 -4.50 -13.99
CA PRO A 48 8.21 -3.07 -13.71
C PRO A 48 7.01 -2.64 -12.83
N GLY A 49 5.99 -3.47 -12.67
CA GLY A 49 4.71 -3.10 -12.04
C GLY A 49 4.83 -2.61 -10.59
N ILE A 50 5.77 -3.15 -9.80
CA ILE A 50 6.01 -2.66 -8.43
C ILE A 50 6.60 -1.23 -8.42
N ASN A 51 7.45 -0.90 -9.40
CA ASN A 51 8.04 0.42 -9.53
C ASN A 51 7.02 1.43 -10.04
N GLU A 52 6.11 1.01 -10.91
CA GLU A 52 5.00 1.84 -11.39
C GLU A 52 3.98 2.10 -10.28
N MET A 53 3.66 1.10 -9.45
CA MET A 53 2.74 1.23 -8.33
C MET A 53 3.23 2.25 -7.29
N PHE A 54 4.52 2.19 -6.96
CA PHE A 54 5.16 3.07 -5.97
C PHE A 54 6.08 4.10 -6.63
N ALA A 55 5.70 4.61 -7.80
CA ALA A 55 6.44 5.66 -8.48
C ALA A 55 6.42 6.97 -7.65
N PRO A 56 7.44 7.84 -7.78
CA PRO A 56 7.42 9.15 -7.14
C PRO A 56 6.11 9.90 -7.42
N PRO A 57 5.51 10.59 -6.42
CA PRO A 57 6.05 10.92 -5.10
C PRO A 57 5.89 9.85 -4.00
N CYS A 58 5.50 8.60 -4.30
CA CYS A 58 5.38 7.58 -3.26
C CYS A 58 6.73 7.33 -2.54
N PRO A 59 6.74 7.31 -1.19
CA PRO A 59 7.93 7.00 -0.41
C PRO A 59 8.32 5.51 -0.55
N PRO A 60 9.62 5.17 -0.51
CA PRO A 60 10.09 3.79 -0.62
C PRO A 60 9.58 2.89 0.52
N GLU A 61 9.21 3.46 1.66
CA GLU A 61 8.61 2.77 2.79
C GLU A 61 7.26 2.11 2.42
N PHE A 62 6.53 2.62 1.42
CA PHE A 62 5.31 1.96 0.95
C PHE A 62 5.58 0.58 0.35
N HIS A 63 6.67 0.45 -0.42
CA HIS A 63 7.14 -0.85 -0.91
C HIS A 63 7.49 -1.77 0.27
N GLN A 64 8.22 -1.26 1.27
CA GLN A 64 8.62 -2.04 2.45
C GLN A 64 7.41 -2.55 3.23
N ILE A 65 6.35 -1.74 3.37
CA ILE A 65 5.09 -2.17 3.99
C ILE A 65 4.44 -3.30 3.17
N LEU A 66 4.43 -3.21 1.83
CA LEU A 66 3.88 -4.28 1.00
C LEU A 66 4.68 -5.58 1.15
N GLN A 67 6.02 -5.51 1.26
CA GLN A 67 6.86 -6.68 1.54
C GLN A 67 6.55 -7.33 2.90
N LEU A 68 6.27 -6.52 3.93
CA LEU A 68 5.82 -7.04 5.22
C LEU A 68 4.48 -7.77 5.08
N VAL A 69 3.52 -7.18 4.38
CA VAL A 69 2.20 -7.78 4.10
C VAL A 69 2.34 -9.11 3.38
N ASP A 70 3.20 -9.20 2.37
CA ASP A 70 3.43 -10.44 1.62
C ASP A 70 4.09 -11.53 2.48
N SER A 71 4.87 -11.15 3.50
CA SER A 71 5.52 -12.10 4.43
C SER A 71 4.56 -12.77 5.42
N TYR A 72 3.40 -12.15 5.71
CA TYR A 72 2.44 -12.66 6.69
C TYR A 72 1.59 -13.82 6.15
N LYS A 73 1.31 -14.78 7.02
CA LYS A 73 0.33 -15.87 6.82
C LYS A 73 -1.05 -15.46 7.34
N TYR A 74 -2.04 -16.31 7.09
CA TYR A 74 -3.45 -16.06 7.45
C TYR A 74 -3.67 -15.75 8.95
N TYR A 75 -3.00 -16.52 9.83
CA TYR A 75 -3.13 -16.37 11.28
C TYR A 75 -2.07 -15.46 11.89
N ASP A 76 -1.20 -14.85 11.09
CA ASP A 76 -0.18 -13.95 11.61
C ASP A 76 -0.82 -12.61 11.99
N GLN A 77 -0.30 -12.01 13.05
CA GLN A 77 -0.64 -10.64 13.42
C GLN A 77 0.36 -9.71 12.72
N PRO A 78 -0.10 -8.76 11.89
CA PRO A 78 0.79 -7.76 11.31
C PRO A 78 1.54 -6.99 12.40
N ASN A 79 2.83 -6.71 12.17
CA ASN A 79 3.62 -5.89 13.08
C ASN A 79 3.27 -4.41 12.89
N TYR A 80 2.16 -3.99 13.49
CA TYR A 80 1.64 -2.63 13.37
C TYR A 80 2.66 -1.58 13.85
N GLN A 81 3.46 -1.88 14.88
CA GLN A 81 4.50 -0.96 15.36
C GLN A 81 5.58 -0.69 14.31
N GLN A 82 5.97 -1.72 13.56
CA GLN A 82 6.90 -1.58 12.44
C GLN A 82 6.27 -0.77 11.31
N ILE A 83 5.00 -1.04 10.96
CA ILE A 83 4.26 -0.27 9.95
C ILE A 83 4.18 1.22 10.33
N TYR A 84 3.83 1.54 11.57
CA TYR A 84 3.80 2.93 12.04
C TYR A 84 5.18 3.60 11.99
N SER A 85 6.24 2.86 12.28
CA SER A 85 7.61 3.39 12.22
C SER A 85 8.02 3.69 10.77
N LEU A 86 7.65 2.83 9.83
CA LEU A 86 7.83 3.07 8.39
C LEU A 86 7.06 4.30 7.91
N MET A 87 5.81 4.52 8.37
CA MET A 87 5.06 5.72 8.01
C MET A 87 5.69 7.01 8.57
N ARG A 88 6.22 6.98 9.80
CA ARG A 88 6.96 8.14 10.34
C ARG A 88 8.22 8.43 9.54
N GLN A 89 8.95 7.39 9.14
CA GLN A 89 10.12 7.52 8.29
C GLN A 89 9.76 8.09 6.90
N ALA A 90 8.63 7.66 6.33
CA ALA A 90 8.11 8.19 5.07
C ALA A 90 7.84 9.71 5.16
N LEU A 91 7.16 10.17 6.22
CA LEU A 91 6.93 11.61 6.46
C LEU A 91 8.26 12.40 6.52
N GLN A 92 9.24 11.88 7.27
CA GLN A 92 10.56 12.49 7.38
C GLN A 92 11.29 12.55 6.04
N ASN A 93 11.30 11.45 5.29
CA ASN A 93 11.99 11.35 4.00
C ASN A 93 11.33 12.20 2.91
N CYS A 94 10.01 12.37 2.95
CA CYS A 94 9.28 13.27 2.06
C CYS A 94 9.30 14.74 2.52
N GLY A 95 9.88 15.04 3.70
CA GLY A 95 9.90 16.39 4.28
C GLY A 95 8.50 16.94 4.58
N GLN A 96 7.51 16.07 4.82
CA GLN A 96 6.13 16.47 5.09
C GLN A 96 5.87 16.55 6.60
N PRO A 97 5.19 17.59 7.09
CA PRO A 97 4.73 17.64 8.47
C PRO A 97 3.52 16.71 8.67
N GLU A 98 3.25 16.33 9.91
CA GLU A 98 2.04 15.55 10.24
C GLU A 98 0.76 16.42 10.23
N PHE A 99 0.92 17.72 10.53
CA PHE A 99 -0.15 18.71 10.60
C PHE A 99 0.33 20.06 10.03
N PRO A 100 -0.58 20.95 9.60
CA PRO A 100 -2.02 20.75 9.44
C PRO A 100 -2.37 19.83 8.27
N TYR A 101 -3.57 19.27 8.26
CA TYR A 101 -4.07 18.53 7.10
C TYR A 101 -4.41 19.46 5.94
N ASP A 102 -4.45 18.93 4.71
CA ASP A 102 -4.69 19.70 3.49
C ASP A 102 -5.99 20.52 3.49
N TRP A 103 -7.00 20.05 4.23
CA TRP A 103 -8.32 20.69 4.34
C TRP A 103 -8.44 21.69 5.49
N GLU A 104 -7.43 21.83 6.35
CA GLU A 104 -7.42 22.77 7.48
C GLU A 104 -6.89 24.16 7.08
N LYS A 105 -7.05 24.51 5.79
CA LYS A 105 -6.68 25.82 5.23
C LYS A 105 -7.77 26.87 5.44
#